data_AF-A0A9W7AJJ4-F1
#
_entry.id   AF-A0A9W7AJJ4-F1
#
_cell.length_a   1.000
_cell.length_b   1.000
_cell.length_c   1.000
_cell.angle_alpha   90.00
_cell.angle_beta   90.00
_cell.angle_gamma   90.00
#
_symmetry.space_group_name_H-M   'P 1'
#
loop_
_entity.id
_entity.type
_entity.pdbx_description
1 polymer ?
#
loop_
_entity_poly.entity_id
_entity_poly.type
_entity_poly.pdbx_seq_one_letter_code
_entity_poly.pdbx_strand_id
1 'polypeptide(L)'
;FLEFRGYRITYRRYASLFFIVGTDGEEENELGMLEFIHTLVETLDKYFESVCELDIMFNLEKAHFILDEMVMNGMVVETNKTNILRPMALLARESGKDESIFKTFNSNPTASNSALNKKMVKSKNTCHHNNSAKAFRRGIKKAKKQKTVSTKGMDPKFLRNQRFAKKYNGAKRVHAEE
;
A
#
# COMPACT_ATOMS: atom_id res chain seq x y z
N PHE A 1 8.23 4.62 27.27
CA PHE A 1 7.66 5.99 27.27
C PHE A 1 8.11 6.68 28.54
N LEU A 2 8.39 7.97 28.47
CA LEU A 2 8.83 8.78 29.60
C LEU A 2 8.04 10.09 29.59
N GLU A 3 7.42 10.46 30.70
CA GLU A 3 6.84 11.80 30.84
C GLU A 3 7.91 12.75 31.37
N PHE A 4 8.15 13.84 30.66
CA PHE A 4 9.15 14.83 31.04
C PHE A 4 8.66 16.24 30.71
N ARG A 5 8.56 17.09 31.74
CA ARG A 5 8.18 18.50 31.63
C ARG A 5 6.85 18.76 30.88
N GLY A 6 5.88 17.85 31.04
CA GLY A 6 4.58 17.95 30.37
C GLY A 6 4.53 17.31 28.97
N TYR A 7 5.66 16.84 28.44
CA TYR A 7 5.71 16.11 27.18
C TYR A 7 5.76 14.60 27.41
N ARG A 8 5.12 13.84 26.53
CA ARG A 8 5.31 12.40 26.43
C ARG A 8 6.44 12.11 25.45
N ILE A 9 7.45 11.39 25.92
CA ILE A 9 8.62 11.01 25.13
C ILE A 9 8.50 9.55 24.74
N THR A 10 8.46 9.32 23.42
CA THR A 10 8.55 8.02 22.79
C THR A 10 9.93 7.86 22.19
N TYR A 11 10.65 6.79 22.53
CA TYR A 11 11.97 6.54 21.98
C TYR A 11 12.18 5.07 21.63
N ARG A 12 13.04 4.83 20.64
CA ARG A 12 13.45 3.48 20.24
C ARG A 12 14.91 3.47 19.82
N ARG A 13 15.62 2.41 20.21
CA ARG A 13 17.03 2.21 19.87
C ARG A 13 17.16 1.36 18.60
N TYR A 14 17.98 1.81 17.66
CA TYR A 14 18.40 1.07 16.47
C TYR A 14 19.94 1.05 16.43
N ALA A 15 20.54 -0.11 16.64
CA ALA A 15 22.00 -0.27 16.80
C ALA A 15 22.60 0.66 17.88
N SER A 16 23.41 1.66 17.48
CA SER A 16 23.99 2.68 18.36
C SER A 16 23.11 3.93 18.52
N LEU A 17 22.11 4.13 17.66
CA LEU A 17 21.31 5.36 17.61
C LEU A 17 20.03 5.24 18.44
N PHE A 18 19.70 6.33 19.14
CA PHE A 18 18.42 6.53 19.80
C PHE A 18 17.58 7.54 19.02
N PHE A 19 16.41 7.10 18.58
CA PHE A 19 15.41 7.95 17.96
C PHE A 19 14.39 8.33 19.03
N ILE A 20 14.14 9.62 19.19
CA ILE A 20 13.32 10.19 20.26
C ILE A 20 12.31 11.15 19.62
N VAL A 21 11.04 10.98 19.96
CA VAL A 21 9.92 11.82 19.55
C VAL A 21 9.21 12.30 20.81
N GLY A 22 9.05 13.62 20.94
CA GLY A 22 8.28 14.24 22.01
C GLY A 22 6.91 14.68 21.49
N THR A 23 5.84 14.31 22.18
CA THR A 23 4.48 14.74 21.91
C THR A 23 3.95 15.58 23.08
N ASP A 24 3.15 16.60 22.78
CA ASP A 24 2.66 17.58 23.76
C ASP A 24 1.34 17.14 24.43
N GLY A 25 0.67 16.10 23.91
CA GLY A 25 -0.66 15.68 24.36
C GLY A 25 -0.72 14.28 24.95
N GLU A 26 -1.57 14.08 25.96
CA GLU A 26 -1.94 12.75 26.48
C GLU A 26 -2.79 11.94 25.49
N GLU A 27 -3.37 12.58 24.47
CA GLU A 27 -4.24 11.96 23.46
C GLU A 27 -3.48 11.37 22.25
N GLU A 28 -2.18 11.65 22.15
CA GLU A 28 -1.33 11.11 21.09
C GLU A 28 -1.07 9.62 21.30
N ASN A 29 -1.32 8.81 20.27
CA ASN A 29 -1.12 7.38 20.33
C ASN A 29 0.38 7.04 20.35
N GLU A 30 0.86 6.55 21.48
CA GLU A 30 2.28 6.27 21.66
C GLU A 30 2.76 5.09 20.80
N LEU A 31 1.90 4.11 20.53
CA LEU A 31 2.19 3.03 19.59
C LEU A 31 2.27 3.56 18.16
N GLY A 32 1.45 4.55 17.81
CA GLY A 32 1.52 5.25 16.53
C GLY A 32 2.87 5.96 16.36
N MET A 33 3.37 6.61 17.42
CA MET A 33 4.69 7.24 17.40
C MET A 33 5.84 6.23 17.32
N LEU A 34 5.73 5.06 17.96
CA LEU A 34 6.71 3.99 17.81
C LEU A 34 6.75 3.44 16.37
N GLU A 35 5.60 3.28 15.74
CA GLU A 35 5.50 2.84 14.35
C GLU A 35 5.99 3.91 13.37
N PHE A 36 5.76 5.18 13.69
CA PHE A 36 6.33 6.31 12.95
C PHE A 36 7.86 6.29 13.00
N ILE A 37 8.46 6.14 14.18
CA ILE A 37 9.93 6.00 14.32
C ILE A 37 10.43 4.84 13.46
N HIS A 38 9.73 3.71 13.46
CA HIS A 38 10.11 2.56 12.64
C HIS A 38 10.06 2.86 11.15
N THR A 39 8.97 3.49 10.70
CA THR A 39 8.78 3.90 9.30
C THR A 39 9.86 4.88 8.86
N LEU A 40 10.27 5.82 9.72
CA LEU A 40 11.36 6.77 9.46
C LEU A 40 12.68 6.03 9.24
N VAL A 41 13.06 5.14 10.17
CA VAL A 41 14.31 4.38 10.08
C VAL A 41 14.32 3.49 8.83
N GLU A 42 13.22 2.83 8.50
CA GLU A 42 13.13 2.01 7.29
C GLU A 42 13.18 2.84 6.00
N THR A 43 12.69 4.07 6.03
CA THR A 43 12.77 5.00 4.88
C THR A 43 14.21 5.46 4.68
N LEU A 44 14.93 5.77 5.77
CA LEU A 44 16.36 6.08 5.74
C LEU A 44 17.19 4.90 5.26
N ASP A 45 16.91 3.69 5.76
CA ASP A 45 17.62 2.46 5.37
C ASP A 45 17.45 2.15 3.87
N LYS A 46 16.24 2.37 3.33
CA LYS A 46 15.97 2.23 1.90
C LYS A 46 16.68 3.29 1.06
N TYR A 47 16.86 4.51 1.57
CA TYR A 47 17.52 5.59 0.83
C TYR A 47 19.05 5.44 0.81
N PHE A 48 19.68 5.03 1.92
CA PHE A 48 21.13 4.87 2.04
C PHE A 48 21.65 3.47 1.71
N GLU A 49 20.77 2.51 1.38
CA GLU A 49 21.13 1.12 1.04
C GLU A 49 21.98 0.43 2.13
N SER A 50 21.41 0.28 3.33
CA SER A 50 22.05 -0.17 4.59
C SER A 50 22.60 1.00 5.41
N VAL A 51 21.69 1.74 6.07
CA VAL A 51 22.07 2.98 6.76
C VAL A 51 22.96 2.72 7.97
N CYS A 52 24.06 3.48 8.08
CA CYS A 52 24.83 3.59 9.31
C CYS A 52 24.79 5.02 9.89
N GLU A 53 25.18 5.16 11.16
CA GLU A 53 25.34 6.45 11.86
C GLU A 53 26.13 7.47 11.06
N LEU A 54 27.20 7.01 10.40
CA LEU A 54 28.10 7.84 9.64
C LEU A 54 27.42 8.41 8.37
N ASP A 55 26.54 7.64 7.72
CA ASP A 55 25.81 8.07 6.54
C ASP A 55 24.85 9.22 6.86
N ILE A 56 24.13 9.09 7.97
CA ILE A 56 23.22 10.13 8.49
C ILE A 56 24.01 11.38 8.87
N MET A 57 25.15 11.23 9.54
CA MET A 57 25.99 12.35 9.95
C MET A 57 26.59 13.11 8.75
N PHE A 58 27.07 12.41 7.72
CA PHE A 58 27.62 13.05 6.53
C PHE A 58 26.56 13.65 5.60
N ASN A 59 25.33 13.12 5.63
CA ASN A 59 24.24 13.55 4.74
C ASN A 59 23.04 14.10 5.51
N LEU A 60 23.30 14.97 6.49
CA LEU A 60 22.25 15.51 7.37
C LEU A 60 21.16 16.27 6.59
N GLU A 61 21.53 16.99 5.53
CA GLU A 61 20.58 17.72 4.67
C GLU A 61 19.54 16.79 4.03
N LYS A 62 19.99 15.63 3.52
CA LYS A 62 19.10 14.64 2.91
C LYS A 62 18.19 13.98 3.96
N ALA A 63 18.73 13.71 5.15
CA ALA A 63 17.94 13.15 6.25
C ALA A 63 16.85 14.13 6.72
N HIS A 64 17.16 15.42 6.82
CA HIS A 64 16.17 16.46 7.12
C HIS A 64 15.10 16.55 6.04
N PHE A 65 15.47 16.52 4.77
CA PHE A 65 14.50 16.55 3.69
C PHE A 65 13.53 15.36 3.76
N ILE A 66 14.04 14.15 4.03
CA ILE A 66 13.19 12.96 4.22
C ILE A 66 12.23 13.17 5.39
N LEU A 67 12.70 13.75 6.49
CA LEU A 67 11.87 14.04 7.67
C LEU A 67 10.79 15.09 7.35
N ASP A 68 11.10 16.13 6.60
CA ASP A 68 10.16 17.20 6.22
C ASP A 68 9.03 16.68 5.31
N GLU A 69 9.33 15.71 4.44
CA GLU A 69 8.30 15.03 3.63
C GLU A 69 7.39 14.14 4.50
N MET A 70 7.92 13.58 5.60
CA MET A 70 7.15 12.73 6.50
C MET A 70 6.32 13.53 7.52
N VAL A 71 6.83 14.67 7.99
CA VAL A 71 6.24 15.48 9.06
C VAL A 71 6.13 16.93 8.62
N MET A 72 4.92 17.47 8.66
CA MET A 72 4.68 18.89 8.41
C MET A 72 3.86 19.49 9.55
N ASN A 73 4.26 20.66 10.04
CA ASN A 73 3.58 21.37 11.14
C ASN A 73 3.34 20.51 12.39
N GLY A 74 4.27 19.59 12.69
CA GLY A 74 4.17 18.68 13.84
C GLY A 74 3.22 17.49 13.64
N MET A 75 2.63 17.33 12.45
CA MET A 75 1.75 16.21 12.12
C MET A 75 2.44 15.28 11.12
N VAL A 76 2.21 13.97 11.26
CA VAL A 76 2.66 12.98 10.27
C VAL A 76 1.78 13.10 9.02
N VAL A 77 2.37 13.44 7.88
CA VAL A 77 1.66 13.68 6.61
C VAL A 77 1.78 12.50 5.67
N GLU A 78 2.98 11.96 5.50
CA GLU A 78 3.23 10.87 4.54
C GLU A 78 3.92 9.70 5.24
N THR A 79 3.43 8.50 4.93
CA THR A 79 3.96 7.23 5.45
C THR A 79 4.41 6.30 4.34
N ASN A 80 4.02 6.57 3.10
CA ASN A 80 4.42 5.78 1.95
C ASN A 80 5.85 6.12 1.53
N LYS A 81 6.77 5.20 1.80
CA LYS A 81 8.21 5.29 1.46
C LYS A 81 8.47 5.67 -0.01
N THR A 82 7.62 5.23 -0.94
CA THR A 82 7.79 5.54 -2.36
C THR A 82 7.45 7.00 -2.66
N ASN A 83 6.46 7.55 -1.98
CA ASN A 83 6.09 8.96 -2.13
C ASN A 83 7.14 9.86 -1.48
N ILE A 84 7.59 9.53 -0.26
CA ILE A 84 8.61 10.29 0.49
C ILE A 84 9.91 10.42 -0.32
N LEU A 85 10.33 9.34 -0.98
CA LEU A 85 11.62 9.30 -1.69
C LEU A 85 11.53 9.79 -3.14
N ARG A 86 10.32 10.08 -3.64
CA ARG A 86 10.12 10.56 -5.01
C ARG A 86 10.63 11.99 -5.23
N PRO A 87 10.33 12.99 -4.38
CA PRO A 87 10.91 14.32 -4.50
C PRO A 87 12.44 14.30 -4.45
N MET A 88 13.03 13.46 -3.57
CA MET A 88 14.48 13.27 -3.49
C MET A 88 15.08 12.76 -4.80
N ALA A 89 14.43 11.78 -5.44
CA ALA A 89 14.88 11.27 -6.73
C ALA A 89 14.79 12.32 -7.85
N LEU A 90 13.81 13.22 -7.80
CA LEU A 90 13.68 14.32 -8.77
C LEU A 90 14.78 15.36 -8.59
N LEU A 91 15.10 15.74 -7.35
CA LEU A 91 16.19 16.67 -7.03
C LEU A 91 17.57 16.10 -7.39
N ALA A 92 17.77 14.79 -7.21
CA ALA A 92 18.98 14.10 -7.66
C ALA A 92 19.13 14.17 -9.20
N ARG A 93 18.01 14.08 -9.94
CA ARG A 93 18.02 14.17 -11.41
C ARG A 93 18.45 15.55 -11.91
N GLU A 94 17.99 16.61 -11.27
CA GLU A 94 18.35 17.98 -11.65
C GLU A 94 19.80 18.32 -11.32
N SER A 95 20.36 17.71 -10.27
CA SER A 95 21.76 17.87 -9.89
C SER A 95 22.73 16.98 -10.67
N GLY A 96 22.23 16.08 -11.54
CA GLY A 96 23.03 15.24 -12.44
C GLY A 96 23.88 14.18 -11.73
N LYS A 97 23.66 13.95 -10.44
CA LYS A 97 24.37 12.97 -9.62
C LYS A 97 23.41 11.85 -9.23
N ASP A 98 23.75 10.63 -9.67
CA ASP A 98 23.24 9.34 -9.18
C ASP A 98 21.94 8.79 -9.79
N GLU A 99 22.08 8.06 -10.91
CA GLU A 99 21.05 7.18 -11.50
C GLU A 99 20.76 5.89 -10.70
N SER A 100 21.60 5.53 -9.72
CA SER A 100 21.55 4.24 -9.00
C SER A 100 20.27 4.08 -8.18
N ILE A 101 19.85 5.14 -7.47
CA ILE A 101 18.63 5.15 -6.64
C ILE A 101 17.38 4.84 -7.49
N PHE A 102 17.29 5.36 -8.72
CA PHE A 102 16.09 5.24 -9.55
C PHE A 102 15.76 3.79 -9.96
N LYS A 103 16.79 2.93 -10.16
CA LYS A 103 16.59 1.52 -10.55
C LYS A 103 15.94 0.68 -9.45
N THR A 104 16.12 1.08 -8.19
CA THR A 104 15.57 0.37 -7.02
C THR A 104 14.14 0.83 -6.68
N PHE A 105 13.76 2.08 -7.02
CA PHE A 105 12.42 2.61 -6.71
C PHE A 105 11.33 2.23 -7.71
N ASN A 106 11.68 2.04 -8.99
CA ASN A 106 10.75 1.64 -10.06
C ASN A 106 10.81 0.15 -10.41
N SER A 107 11.63 -0.65 -9.70
CA SER A 107 11.59 -2.10 -9.82
C SER A 107 10.35 -2.64 -9.10
N ASN A 108 9.29 -2.88 -9.87
CA ASN A 108 8.27 -3.83 -9.45
C ASN A 108 8.96 -5.16 -9.07
N PRO A 109 8.61 -5.83 -7.95
CA PRO A 109 9.25 -7.09 -7.54
C PRO A 109 8.99 -8.28 -8.49
N THR A 110 8.42 -8.07 -9.67
CA THR A 110 8.00 -9.14 -10.60
C THR A 110 8.82 -9.24 -11.87
N ALA A 111 9.95 -8.52 -11.99
CA ALA A 111 10.80 -8.61 -13.18
C ALA A 111 12.15 -9.27 -12.84
N SER A 112 12.11 -10.56 -12.54
CA SER A 112 13.29 -11.41 -12.61
C SER A 112 13.89 -11.36 -14.02
N ASN A 113 15.19 -11.06 -14.10
CA ASN A 113 16.15 -11.45 -15.15
C ASN A 113 15.56 -11.83 -16.51
N SER A 114 15.59 -10.92 -17.48
CA SER A 114 15.49 -11.30 -18.90
C SER A 114 16.28 -10.34 -19.80
N ALA A 115 17.60 -10.31 -19.61
CA ALA A 115 18.54 -9.68 -20.54
C ALA A 115 18.79 -10.55 -21.80
N LEU A 116 17.75 -11.15 -22.37
CA LEU A 116 17.81 -11.90 -23.63
C LEU A 116 16.54 -11.70 -24.46
N ASN A 117 16.42 -10.53 -25.12
CA ASN A 117 16.04 -10.46 -26.54
C ASN A 117 15.92 -9.00 -27.02
N LYS A 118 16.84 -8.63 -27.90
CA LYS A 118 16.78 -7.44 -28.75
C LYS A 118 15.76 -7.71 -29.87
N LYS A 119 14.46 -7.61 -29.60
CA LYS A 119 13.41 -7.47 -30.62
C LYS A 119 12.35 -6.49 -30.15
N MET A 120 12.11 -5.49 -30.99
CA MET A 120 11.12 -4.42 -30.84
C MET A 120 9.82 -4.91 -30.18
N VAL A 121 9.65 -4.63 -28.90
CA VAL A 121 8.38 -4.83 -28.19
C VAL A 121 7.51 -3.62 -28.49
N LYS A 122 6.50 -3.80 -29.34
CA LYS A 122 5.34 -2.89 -29.34
C LYS A 122 4.71 -3.00 -27.97
N SER A 123 4.87 -1.98 -27.12
CA SER A 123 4.22 -1.99 -25.81
C SER A 123 2.71 -2.02 -26.03
N LYS A 124 2.09 -3.13 -25.63
CA LYS A 124 0.64 -3.16 -25.46
C LYS A 124 0.38 -2.44 -24.15
N ASN A 125 0.32 -1.13 -24.21
CA ASN A 125 -0.22 -0.31 -23.13
C ASN A 125 -1.71 -0.64 -23.04
N THR A 126 -2.04 -1.65 -22.24
CA THR A 126 -3.42 -2.02 -21.94
C THR A 126 -3.95 -1.03 -20.91
N CYS A 127 -4.27 0.18 -21.36
CA CYS A 127 -4.93 1.18 -20.54
C CYS A 127 -6.42 0.87 -20.45
N HIS A 128 -7.00 0.93 -19.24
CA HIS A 128 -8.43 0.73 -19.02
C HIS A 128 -9.29 1.65 -19.91
N HIS A 129 -8.80 2.86 -20.23
CA HIS A 129 -9.44 3.80 -21.15
C HIS A 129 -9.63 3.21 -22.57
N ASN A 130 -8.62 2.52 -23.11
CA ASN A 130 -8.69 1.88 -24.43
C ASN A 130 -9.57 0.62 -24.40
N ASN A 131 -9.57 -0.11 -23.28
CA ASN A 131 -10.43 -1.26 -23.09
C ASN A 131 -11.91 -0.86 -23.00
N SER A 132 -12.24 0.24 -22.32
CA SER A 132 -13.60 0.79 -22.24
C SER A 132 -14.08 1.22 -23.63
N ALA A 133 -13.27 1.96 -24.39
CA ALA A 133 -13.59 2.38 -25.76
C ALA A 133 -13.83 1.17 -26.70
N LYS A 134 -13.04 0.10 -26.57
CA LYS A 134 -13.25 -1.15 -27.32
C LYS A 134 -14.47 -1.94 -26.85
N ALA A 135 -14.76 -1.95 -25.55
CA ALA A 135 -15.93 -2.62 -24.97
C ALA A 135 -17.24 -1.94 -25.41
N PHE A 136 -17.28 -0.61 -25.47
CA PHE A 136 -18.41 0.12 -26.04
C PHE A 136 -18.57 -0.14 -27.54
N ARG A 137 -17.46 -0.25 -28.29
CA ARG A 137 -17.49 -0.59 -29.73
C ARG A 137 -17.94 -2.03 -30.01
N ARG A 138 -17.65 -2.98 -29.09
CA ARG A 138 -17.99 -4.41 -29.24
C ARG A 138 -19.25 -4.84 -28.49
N GLY A 139 -19.89 -3.92 -27.77
CA GLY A 139 -21.06 -4.17 -26.91
C GLY A 139 -20.72 -4.94 -25.64
N ILE A 140 -21.20 -4.47 -24.49
CA ILE A 140 -21.06 -5.19 -23.21
C ILE A 140 -22.00 -6.41 -23.23
N LYS A 141 -21.43 -7.61 -23.31
CA LYS A 141 -22.20 -8.86 -23.31
C LYS A 141 -22.69 -9.17 -21.89
N LYS A 142 -23.98 -9.45 -21.72
CA LYS A 142 -24.56 -9.85 -20.43
C LYS A 142 -23.95 -11.17 -19.95
N ALA A 143 -23.71 -11.29 -18.65
CA ALA A 143 -23.21 -12.53 -18.05
C ALA A 143 -24.18 -13.69 -18.33
N LYS A 144 -23.62 -14.85 -18.72
CA LYS A 144 -24.41 -16.04 -19.04
C LYS A 144 -25.03 -16.60 -17.75
N LYS A 145 -26.37 -16.50 -17.63
CA LYS A 145 -27.10 -17.13 -16.53
C LYS A 145 -27.18 -18.65 -16.78
N GLN A 146 -26.72 -19.44 -15.82
CA GLN A 146 -26.88 -20.90 -15.84
C GLN A 146 -28.27 -21.26 -15.33
N LYS A 147 -28.91 -22.28 -15.93
CA LYS A 147 -30.27 -22.72 -15.57
C LYS A 147 -30.33 -23.30 -14.15
N THR A 148 -29.22 -23.83 -13.66
CA THR A 148 -29.07 -24.36 -12.31
C THR A 148 -27.90 -23.69 -11.61
N VAL A 149 -28.10 -23.31 -10.35
CA VAL A 149 -27.04 -22.76 -9.50
C VAL A 149 -26.26 -23.90 -8.83
N SER A 150 -24.94 -23.75 -8.76
CA SER A 150 -24.09 -24.72 -8.06
C SER A 150 -24.39 -24.71 -6.56
N THR A 151 -24.50 -25.90 -5.97
CA THR A 151 -24.64 -26.08 -4.51
C THR A 151 -23.30 -26.33 -3.82
N LYS A 152 -22.18 -26.28 -4.58
CA LYS A 152 -20.83 -26.50 -4.04
C LYS A 152 -20.46 -25.37 -3.08
N GLY A 153 -20.16 -25.71 -1.84
CA GLY A 153 -19.84 -24.76 -0.76
C GLY A 153 -21.03 -24.32 0.09
N MET A 154 -22.24 -24.82 -0.19
CA MET A 154 -23.40 -24.60 0.68
C MET A 154 -23.37 -25.55 1.89
N ASP A 155 -23.82 -25.04 3.03
CA ASP A 155 -23.91 -25.81 4.28
C ASP A 155 -24.84 -27.05 4.11
N PRO A 156 -24.39 -28.26 4.50
CA PRO A 156 -25.21 -29.47 4.46
C PRO A 156 -26.56 -29.36 5.16
N LYS A 157 -26.66 -28.61 6.27
CA LYS A 157 -27.93 -28.43 6.99
C LYS A 157 -28.89 -27.55 6.18
N PHE A 158 -28.40 -26.48 5.56
CA PHE A 158 -29.16 -25.67 4.61
C PHE A 158 -29.67 -26.48 3.42
N LEU A 159 -28.86 -27.37 2.83
CA LEU A 159 -29.28 -28.21 1.70
C LEU A 159 -30.37 -29.22 2.06
N ARG A 160 -30.31 -29.81 3.27
CA ARG A 160 -31.37 -30.69 3.79
C ARG A 160 -32.66 -29.91 4.03
N ASN A 161 -32.58 -28.75 4.69
CA ASN A 161 -33.74 -27.88 4.91
C ASN A 161 -34.32 -27.31 3.62
N GLN A 162 -33.51 -27.08 2.59
CA GLN A 162 -33.99 -26.58 1.30
C GLN A 162 -34.97 -27.56 0.62
N ARG A 163 -34.74 -28.88 0.76
CA ARG A 163 -35.67 -29.90 0.24
C ARG A 163 -37.01 -29.85 0.98
N PHE A 164 -36.98 -29.74 2.31
CA PHE A 164 -38.18 -29.58 3.13
C PHE A 164 -38.90 -28.26 2.79
N ALA A 165 -38.20 -27.13 2.80
CA ALA A 165 -38.77 -25.82 2.49
C ALA A 165 -39.43 -25.78 1.10
N LYS A 166 -38.80 -26.35 0.07
CA LYS A 166 -39.41 -26.44 -1.27
C LYS A 166 -40.66 -27.33 -1.31
N LYS A 167 -40.69 -28.41 -0.52
CA LYS A 167 -41.83 -29.34 -0.44
C LYS A 167 -43.04 -28.73 0.27
N TYR A 168 -42.82 -27.93 1.32
CA TYR A 168 -43.90 -27.39 2.15
C TYR A 168 -44.30 -25.93 1.83
N ASN A 169 -43.40 -25.11 1.24
CA ASN A 169 -43.75 -23.77 0.77
C ASN A 169 -44.38 -23.73 -0.64
N GLY A 170 -44.36 -24.84 -1.38
CA GLY A 170 -44.93 -24.92 -2.73
C GLY A 170 -46.46 -25.04 -2.80
N ALA A 171 -47.14 -25.29 -1.66
CA ALA A 171 -48.57 -25.59 -1.63
C ALA A 171 -49.49 -24.41 -1.26
N LYS A 172 -48.96 -23.23 -0.92
CA LYS A 172 -49.77 -22.03 -0.57
C LYS A 172 -49.76 -20.92 -1.62
N ARG A 173 -49.85 -21.28 -2.90
CA ARG A 173 -50.07 -20.32 -3.99
C ARG A 173 -51.13 -20.76 -4.99
N VAL A 174 -52.16 -21.45 -4.49
CA VAL A 174 -53.41 -21.64 -5.23
C VAL A 174 -54.52 -21.04 -4.37
N HIS A 175 -55.23 -20.07 -4.94
CA HIS A 175 -56.37 -19.30 -4.40
C HIS A 175 -56.07 -18.19 -3.39
N ALA A 176 -55.94 -16.97 -3.91
CA ALA A 176 -56.63 -15.78 -3.39
C ALA A 176 -56.84 -14.83 -4.58
N GLU A 177 -58.11 -14.64 -4.92
CA GLU A 177 -58.67 -13.84 -6.01
C GLU A 177 -58.56 -12.34 -5.71
N GLU A 178 -58.22 -11.55 -6.74
CA GLU A 178 -59.04 -10.49 -7.38
C GLU A 178 -58.32 -10.00 -8.65
#